data_AF-A0A0E4GWD8-F1
#
_entry.id   AF-A0A0E4GWD8-F1
#
_cell.length_a   1.000
_cell.length_b   1.000
_cell.length_c   1.000
_cell.angle_alpha   90.00
_cell.angle_beta   90.00
_cell.angle_gamma   90.00
#
_symmetry.space_group_name_H-M   'P 1'
#
loop_
_entity.id
_entity.type
_entity.pdbx_description
1 polymer ?
#
loop_
_entity_poly.entity_id
_entity_poly.type
_entity_poly.pdbx_seq_one_letter_code
_entity_poly.pdbx_strand_id
1 'polypeptide(L)'
;MGAYPGGAEMTQEFLVGVRSIVEPLLIDLGFQLDEFDDDVDEWGRKGSVVFFRSKDCRIQIYDSTRDGSINCMIAALDAPKVFGPHDQSGKWQYLPRFAIRQGVPLEEIRKDNLNVDFPTTSQLLESVRERIQKYFSIAHEGILEMGGPEYWKSSP
;
A
#
# COMPACT_ATOMS: atom_id res chain seq x y z
N MET A 1 -33.59 -4.67 -4.40
CA MET A 1 -32.12 -4.86 -4.31
C MET A 1 -31.57 -3.58 -3.72
N GLY A 2 -31.45 -3.52 -2.40
CA GLY A 2 -31.04 -2.29 -1.70
C GLY A 2 -29.53 -2.19 -1.73
N ALA A 3 -28.99 -1.18 -2.40
CA ALA A 3 -27.60 -0.79 -2.21
C ALA A 3 -27.43 -0.37 -0.75
N TYR A 4 -26.48 -0.97 -0.04
CA TYR A 4 -26.10 -0.50 1.30
C TYR A 4 -25.52 0.92 1.15
N PRO A 5 -26.16 1.95 1.72
CA PRO A 5 -25.70 3.33 1.56
C PRO A 5 -24.33 3.59 2.19
N GLY A 6 -23.86 2.71 3.09
CA GLY A 6 -22.56 2.85 3.75
C GLY A 6 -21.34 2.56 2.87
N GLY A 7 -21.48 1.85 1.74
CA GLY A 7 -20.31 1.51 0.91
C GLY A 7 -19.67 2.72 0.22
N ALA A 8 -20.49 3.55 -0.43
CA ALA A 8 -20.00 4.70 -1.19
C ALA A 8 -19.45 5.83 -0.30
N GLU A 9 -20.04 6.04 0.89
CA GLU A 9 -19.54 7.04 1.85
C GLU A 9 -18.16 6.65 2.40
N MET A 10 -17.95 5.37 2.72
CA MET A 10 -16.66 4.87 3.21
C MET A 10 -15.57 4.95 2.14
N THR A 11 -15.88 4.63 0.89
CA THR A 11 -14.97 4.80 -0.25
C THR A 11 -14.56 6.26 -0.44
N GLN A 12 -15.50 7.20 -0.32
CA GLN A 12 -15.20 8.63 -0.43
C GLN A 12 -14.36 9.12 0.75
N GLU A 13 -14.66 8.70 1.98
CA GLU A 13 -13.84 9.01 3.16
C GLU A 13 -12.40 8.52 2.97
N PHE A 14 -12.24 7.28 2.48
CA PHE A 14 -10.94 6.71 2.16
C PHE A 14 -10.17 7.53 1.13
N LEU A 15 -10.77 7.83 -0.03
CA LEU A 15 -10.09 8.59 -1.08
C LEU A 15 -9.73 10.02 -0.61
N VAL A 16 -10.67 10.72 0.03
CA VAL A 16 -10.42 12.05 0.60
C VAL A 16 -9.28 11.99 1.61
N GLY A 17 -9.32 11.00 2.51
CA GLY A 17 -8.29 10.79 3.52
C GLY A 17 -6.91 10.52 2.92
N VAL A 18 -6.82 9.63 1.92
CA VAL A 18 -5.56 9.36 1.20
C VAL A 18 -4.99 10.64 0.62
N ARG A 19 -5.83 11.45 -0.04
CA ARG A 19 -5.42 12.70 -0.67
C ARG A 19 -5.01 13.79 0.32
N SER A 20 -5.64 13.84 1.50
CA SER A 20 -5.30 14.86 2.50
C SER A 20 -4.14 14.47 3.41
N ILE A 21 -3.97 13.18 3.72
CA ILE A 21 -3.02 12.68 4.72
C ILE A 21 -1.76 12.12 4.06
N VAL A 22 -1.92 11.20 3.10
CA VAL A 22 -0.79 10.42 2.58
C VAL A 22 -0.21 11.00 1.31
N GLU A 23 -1.05 11.50 0.39
CA GLU A 23 -0.63 12.09 -0.88
C GLU A 23 0.43 13.21 -0.71
N PRO A 24 0.35 14.13 0.27
CA PRO A 24 1.39 15.15 0.46
C PRO A 24 2.79 14.56 0.69
N LEU A 25 2.90 13.52 1.53
CA LEU A 25 4.18 12.81 1.75
C LEU A 25 4.65 12.14 0.46
N LEU A 26 3.74 11.52 -0.29
CA LEU A 26 4.08 10.86 -1.54
C LEU A 26 4.56 11.86 -2.61
N ILE A 27 3.97 13.06 -2.68
CA ILE A 27 4.44 14.15 -3.54
C ILE A 27 5.86 14.58 -3.16
N ASP A 28 6.16 14.73 -1.87
CA ASP A 28 7.52 15.05 -1.39
C ASP A 28 8.53 13.97 -1.77
N LEU A 29 8.10 12.71 -1.86
CA LEU A 29 8.88 11.57 -2.33
C LEU A 29 8.92 11.42 -3.86
N GLY A 30 8.31 12.33 -4.61
CA GLY A 30 8.33 12.36 -6.08
C GLY A 30 7.30 11.44 -6.75
N PHE A 31 6.23 11.06 -6.03
CA PHE A 31 5.09 10.35 -6.59
C PHE A 31 3.99 11.32 -7.03
N GLN A 32 3.18 10.85 -7.97
CA GLN A 32 1.93 11.48 -8.36
C GLN A 32 0.81 10.43 -8.39
N LEU A 33 -0.43 10.87 -8.21
CA LEU A 33 -1.61 10.02 -8.38
C LEU A 33 -1.63 9.45 -9.80
N ASP A 34 -1.78 8.13 -9.92
CA ASP A 34 -1.82 7.41 -11.19
C ASP A 34 -3.25 6.92 -11.46
N GLU A 35 -3.88 6.25 -10.48
CA GLU A 35 -5.21 5.66 -10.65
C GLU A 35 -5.92 5.43 -9.33
N PHE A 36 -7.24 5.31 -9.37
CA PHE A 36 -8.08 4.92 -8.26
C PHE A 36 -9.09 3.88 -8.74
N ASP A 37 -9.26 2.81 -7.99
CA ASP A 37 -10.23 1.75 -8.24
C ASP A 37 -11.00 1.47 -6.94
N ASP A 38 -12.33 1.66 -6.98
CA ASP A 38 -13.25 1.46 -5.86
C ASP A 38 -14.12 0.20 -5.99
N ASP A 39 -13.86 -0.63 -6.98
CA ASP A 39 -14.62 -1.86 -7.24
C ASP A 39 -13.73 -3.11 -7.18
N VAL A 40 -12.72 -3.07 -6.31
CA VAL A 40 -11.83 -4.23 -6.10
C VAL A 40 -12.63 -5.34 -5.40
N ASP A 41 -12.80 -6.48 -6.06
CA ASP A 41 -13.41 -7.66 -5.45
C ASP A 41 -12.43 -8.37 -4.52
N GLU A 42 -12.56 -8.14 -3.21
CA GLU A 42 -11.84 -8.82 -2.14
C GLU A 42 -12.72 -9.94 -1.56
N TRP A 43 -12.85 -11.05 -2.30
CA TRP A 43 -13.60 -12.24 -1.88
C TRP A 43 -15.10 -12.00 -1.64
N GLY A 44 -15.73 -11.25 -2.54
CA GLY A 44 -17.15 -10.89 -2.47
C GLY A 44 -17.44 -9.61 -1.68
N ARG A 45 -16.41 -8.91 -1.18
CA ARG A 45 -16.50 -7.57 -0.59
C ARG A 45 -15.81 -6.57 -1.50
N LYS A 46 -16.38 -5.37 -1.61
CA LYS A 46 -15.78 -4.27 -2.38
C LYS A 46 -14.73 -3.56 -1.54
N GLY A 47 -13.48 -3.60 -1.98
CA GLY A 47 -12.38 -2.80 -1.46
C GLY A 47 -12.08 -1.59 -2.35
N SER A 48 -11.14 -0.76 -1.92
CA SER A 48 -10.70 0.41 -2.69
C SER A 48 -9.18 0.53 -2.65
N VAL A 49 -8.59 0.95 -3.77
CA VAL A 49 -7.15 1.11 -3.92
C VAL A 49 -6.82 2.39 -4.69
N VAL A 50 -5.84 3.13 -4.20
CA VAL A 50 -5.26 4.31 -4.85
C VAL A 50 -3.83 3.97 -5.25
N PHE A 51 -3.53 4.10 -6.53
CA PHE A 51 -2.20 3.90 -7.10
C PHE A 51 -1.49 5.23 -7.29
N PHE A 52 -0.24 5.25 -6.85
CA PHE A 52 0.71 6.34 -7.03
C PHE A 52 1.92 5.83 -7.82
N ARG A 53 2.46 6.70 -8.66
CA ARG A 53 3.62 6.39 -9.50
C ARG A 53 4.68 7.45 -9.36
N SER A 54 5.93 7.03 -9.22
CA SER A 54 7.12 7.88 -9.34
C SER A 54 7.86 7.60 -10.66
N LYS A 55 9.06 8.16 -10.80
CA LYS A 55 9.94 7.91 -11.95
C LYS A 55 10.44 6.47 -12.06
N ASP A 56 10.44 5.69 -10.97
CA ASP A 56 11.15 4.41 -10.89
C ASP A 56 10.43 3.32 -10.08
N CYS A 57 9.33 3.65 -9.39
CA CYS A 57 8.50 2.68 -8.69
C CYS A 57 7.03 3.12 -8.60
N ARG A 58 6.20 2.25 -8.02
CA ARG A 58 4.78 2.50 -7.73
C ARG A 58 4.49 2.19 -6.27
N ILE A 59 3.56 2.91 -5.68
CA ILE A 59 2.98 2.61 -4.38
C ILE A 59 1.48 2.49 -4.56
N GLN A 60 0.87 1.54 -3.86
CA GLN A 60 -0.58 1.50 -3.69
C GLN A 60 -0.94 1.68 -2.23
N ILE A 61 -2.02 2.41 -1.97
CA ILE A 61 -2.68 2.47 -0.67
C ILE A 61 -4.04 1.85 -0.86
N TYR A 62 -4.43 0.94 0.01
CA TYR A 62 -5.69 0.25 -0.13
C TYR A 62 -6.39 0.01 1.19
N ASP A 63 -7.71 -0.01 1.12
CA ASP A 63 -8.58 -0.49 2.19
C ASP A 63 -8.81 -1.99 1.99
N SER A 64 -8.39 -2.80 2.98
CA SER A 64 -8.70 -4.22 3.05
C SER A 64 -9.91 -4.43 3.94
N THR A 65 -11.02 -4.74 3.31
CA THR A 65 -12.28 -5.15 3.97
C THR A 65 -12.17 -6.50 4.66
N ARG A 66 -11.18 -7.33 4.30
CA ARG A 66 -10.89 -8.60 4.97
C ARG A 66 -10.30 -8.38 6.36
N ASP A 67 -9.30 -7.49 6.45
CA ASP A 67 -8.56 -7.23 7.68
C ASP A 67 -9.11 -6.01 8.46
N GLY A 68 -10.07 -5.29 7.89
CA GLY A 68 -10.57 -4.02 8.46
C GLY A 68 -9.45 -3.00 8.60
N SER A 69 -8.52 -2.98 7.65
CA SER A 69 -7.27 -2.22 7.77
C SER A 69 -6.92 -1.51 6.48
N ILE A 70 -6.34 -0.32 6.61
CA ILE A 70 -5.73 0.39 5.47
C ILE A 70 -4.22 0.07 5.46
N ASN A 71 -3.72 -0.30 4.30
CA ASN A 71 -2.34 -0.71 4.14
C ASN A 71 -1.72 -0.17 2.84
N CYS A 72 -0.41 -0.37 2.71
CA CYS A 72 0.33 0.05 1.52
C CYS A 72 1.32 -1.01 1.05
N MET A 73 1.57 -1.02 -0.26
CA MET A 73 2.58 -1.86 -0.90
C MET A 73 3.34 -1.04 -1.94
N ILE A 74 4.59 -1.44 -2.21
CA ILE A 74 5.47 -0.83 -3.20
C ILE A 74 5.84 -1.87 -4.26
N ALA A 75 6.04 -1.44 -5.50
CA ALA A 75 6.45 -2.29 -6.61
C ALA A 75 7.30 -1.54 -7.64
N ALA A 76 8.02 -2.30 -8.47
CA ALA A 76 8.74 -1.74 -9.63
C ALA A 76 7.75 -1.26 -10.72
N LEU A 77 8.20 -0.40 -11.63
CA LEU A 77 7.34 0.18 -12.67
C LEU A 77 6.72 -0.83 -13.63
N ASP A 78 7.35 -1.99 -13.81
CA ASP A 78 6.91 -3.07 -14.68
C ASP A 78 5.94 -4.05 -13.98
N ALA A 79 5.58 -3.78 -12.71
CA ALA A 79 4.59 -4.55 -12.00
C ALA A 79 3.20 -4.38 -12.63
N PRO A 80 2.39 -5.46 -12.66
CA PRO A 80 1.01 -5.36 -13.10
C PRO A 80 0.25 -4.37 -12.22
N LYS A 81 -0.58 -3.52 -12.82
CA LYS A 81 -1.43 -2.58 -12.09
C LYS A 81 -2.67 -3.34 -11.59
N VAL A 82 -2.49 -4.06 -10.51
CA VAL A 82 -3.51 -4.89 -9.86
C VAL A 82 -3.48 -4.64 -8.36
N PHE A 83 -4.57 -4.99 -7.68
CA PHE A 83 -4.61 -5.01 -6.23
C PHE A 83 -3.51 -5.91 -5.68
N GLY A 84 -2.59 -5.32 -4.90
CA GLY A 84 -1.34 -5.95 -4.48
C GLY A 84 -1.53 -7.27 -3.74
N PRO A 85 -2.50 -7.40 -2.82
CA PRO A 85 -2.81 -8.68 -2.18
C PRO A 85 -3.26 -9.79 -3.14
N HIS A 86 -3.71 -9.46 -4.35
CA HIS A 86 -4.06 -10.43 -5.41
C HIS A 86 -2.95 -10.63 -6.45
N ASP A 87 -1.82 -9.91 -6.31
CA ASP A 87 -0.72 -10.02 -7.25
C ASP A 87 -0.03 -11.39 -7.16
N GLN A 88 -0.27 -12.22 -8.16
CA GLN A 88 0.38 -13.52 -8.29
C GLN A 88 1.82 -13.43 -8.81
N SER A 89 2.24 -12.28 -9.35
CA SER A 89 3.62 -12.09 -9.83
C SER A 89 4.61 -11.89 -8.70
N GLY A 90 4.14 -11.56 -7.49
CA GLY A 90 4.98 -11.28 -6.33
C GLY A 90 5.83 -10.02 -6.50
N LYS A 91 5.45 -9.09 -7.39
CA LYS A 91 6.16 -7.82 -7.59
C LYS A 91 5.70 -6.76 -6.60
N TRP A 92 4.46 -6.83 -6.12
CA TRP A 92 3.99 -5.99 -5.03
C TRP A 92 4.51 -6.50 -3.68
N GLN A 93 5.14 -5.61 -2.92
CA GLN A 93 5.80 -5.92 -1.65
C GLN A 93 5.37 -4.98 -0.54
N TYR A 94 5.21 -5.52 0.67
CA TYR A 94 5.07 -4.69 1.88
C TYR A 94 6.38 -3.98 2.19
N LEU A 95 6.32 -2.67 2.47
CA LEU A 95 7.52 -1.87 2.75
C LEU A 95 8.37 -2.45 3.89
N PRO A 96 7.79 -2.89 5.04
CA PRO A 96 8.59 -3.45 6.13
C PRO A 96 9.32 -4.76 5.78
N ARG A 97 8.93 -5.46 4.70
CA ARG A 97 9.59 -6.70 4.27
C ARG A 97 11.08 -6.49 4.00
N PHE A 98 11.45 -5.32 3.49
CA PHE A 98 12.84 -5.00 3.17
C PHE A 98 13.68 -4.75 4.43
N ALA A 99 13.10 -4.14 5.47
CA ALA A 99 13.75 -4.04 6.78
C ALA A 99 13.96 -5.42 7.43
N ILE A 100 12.99 -6.31 7.32
CA ILE A 100 13.11 -7.68 7.83
C ILE A 100 14.26 -8.43 7.11
N ARG A 101 14.39 -8.24 5.79
CA ARG A 101 15.50 -8.81 5.01
C ARG A 101 16.88 -8.30 5.45
N GLN A 102 16.95 -7.08 5.99
CA GLN A 102 18.17 -6.52 6.59
C GLN A 102 18.37 -6.91 8.07
N GLY A 103 17.54 -7.80 8.61
CA GLY A 103 17.69 -8.35 9.96
C GLY A 103 16.90 -7.62 11.04
N VAL A 104 16.03 -6.67 10.69
CA VAL A 104 15.13 -6.05 11.69
C VAL A 104 14.13 -7.10 12.19
N PRO A 105 14.06 -7.37 13.50
CA PRO A 105 13.14 -8.37 14.05
C PRO A 105 11.67 -8.01 13.79
N LEU A 106 10.83 -9.02 13.57
CA LEU A 106 9.38 -8.83 13.39
C LEU A 106 8.73 -8.10 14.57
N GLU A 107 9.21 -8.33 15.79
CA GLU A 107 8.70 -7.66 16.99
C GLU A 107 8.95 -6.15 16.96
N GLU A 108 10.06 -5.70 16.36
CA GLU A 108 10.33 -4.27 16.18
C GLU A 108 9.41 -3.65 15.11
N ILE A 109 9.08 -4.40 14.06
CA ILE A 109 8.10 -3.96 13.05
C ILE A 109 6.69 -3.87 13.65
N ARG A 110 6.31 -4.81 14.51
CA ARG A 110 4.99 -4.85 15.15
C ARG A 110 4.71 -3.66 16.05
N LYS A 111 5.75 -2.99 16.56
CA LYS A 111 5.61 -1.76 17.37
C LYS A 111 5.05 -0.59 16.57
N ASP A 112 5.14 -0.63 15.24
CA ASP A 112 4.58 0.42 14.37
C ASP A 112 3.10 0.19 14.03
N ASN A 113 2.52 -0.93 14.48
CA ASN A 113 1.10 -1.16 14.31
C ASN A 113 0.31 -0.19 15.19
N LEU A 114 -0.75 0.39 14.63
CA LEU A 114 -1.68 1.21 15.39
C LEU A 114 -2.37 0.36 16.46
N ASN A 115 -2.16 0.68 17.74
CA ASN A 115 -2.73 -0.05 18.87
C ASN A 115 -3.95 0.70 19.44
N VAL A 116 -5.05 0.66 18.71
CA VAL A 116 -6.34 1.26 19.09
C VAL A 116 -7.44 0.27 18.71
N ASP A 117 -8.41 0.04 19.61
CA ASP A 117 -9.46 -0.98 19.41
C ASP A 117 -10.41 -0.67 18.25
N PHE A 118 -10.64 0.63 17.97
CA PHE A 118 -11.56 1.11 16.92
C PHE A 118 -10.95 2.34 16.24
N PRO A 119 -9.91 2.16 15.41
CA PRO A 119 -9.25 3.28 14.77
C PRO A 119 -10.16 3.90 13.71
N THR A 120 -10.13 5.22 13.58
CA THR A 120 -10.78 5.91 12.47
C THR A 120 -9.99 5.74 11.17
N THR A 121 -10.65 5.95 10.03
CA THR A 121 -10.01 6.00 8.70
C THR A 121 -8.78 6.89 8.69
N SER A 122 -8.88 8.09 9.28
CA SER A 122 -7.75 9.02 9.40
C SER A 122 -6.60 8.47 10.24
N GLN A 123 -6.88 7.81 11.37
CA GLN A 123 -5.81 7.21 12.20
C GLN A 123 -5.08 6.07 11.47
N LEU A 124 -5.82 5.24 10.73
CA LEU A 124 -5.24 4.19 9.89
C LEU A 124 -4.36 4.80 8.79
N LEU A 125 -4.81 5.87 8.14
CA LEU A 125 -4.04 6.58 7.11
C LEU A 125 -2.80 7.28 7.66
N GLU A 126 -2.86 7.86 8.86
CA GLU A 126 -1.67 8.41 9.53
C GLU A 126 -0.66 7.29 9.83
N SER A 127 -1.11 6.13 10.31
CA SER A 127 -0.23 4.97 10.49
C SER A 127 0.36 4.46 9.16
N VAL A 128 -0.37 4.52 8.05
CA VAL A 128 0.18 4.25 6.70
C VAL A 128 1.27 5.27 6.37
N ARG A 129 0.98 6.58 6.55
CA ARG A 129 1.91 7.66 6.27
C ARG A 129 3.21 7.50 7.06
N GLU A 130 3.14 7.22 8.35
CA GLU A 130 4.30 6.97 9.22
C GLU A 130 5.11 5.76 8.76
N ARG A 131 4.45 4.65 8.40
CA ARG A 131 5.12 3.46 7.85
C ARG A 131 5.82 3.75 6.53
N ILE A 132 5.20 4.51 5.62
CA ILE A 132 5.84 4.95 4.38
C ILE A 132 7.06 5.79 4.71
N GLN A 133 6.93 6.80 5.56
CA GLN A 133 8.03 7.68 5.96
C GLN A 133 9.22 6.89 6.54
N LYS A 134 8.94 5.88 7.38
CA LYS A 134 9.96 5.05 8.04
C LYS A 134 10.65 4.07 7.08
N TYR A 135 9.89 3.42 6.21
CA TYR A 135 10.37 2.27 5.42
C TYR A 135 10.61 2.57 3.95
N PHE A 136 10.26 3.76 3.45
CA PHE A 136 10.34 4.04 2.02
C PHE A 136 11.76 3.88 1.47
N SER A 137 12.77 4.48 2.10
CA SER A 137 14.15 4.44 1.57
C SER A 137 14.66 3.02 1.34
N ILE A 138 14.53 2.17 2.35
CA ILE A 138 14.96 0.76 2.29
C ILE A 138 14.11 -0.08 1.34
N ALA A 139 12.80 0.19 1.27
CA ALA A 139 11.90 -0.51 0.37
C ALA A 139 12.12 -0.11 -1.09
N HIS A 140 12.45 1.16 -1.34
CA HIS A 140 12.79 1.70 -2.65
C HIS A 140 14.03 1.02 -3.22
N GLU A 141 15.13 0.98 -2.45
CA GLU A 141 16.35 0.27 -2.84
C GLU A 141 16.07 -1.19 -3.20
N GLY A 142 15.37 -1.91 -2.32
CA GLY A 142 15.06 -3.32 -2.55
C GLY A 142 14.11 -3.57 -3.74
N ILE A 143 13.20 -2.64 -4.05
CA ILE A 143 12.35 -2.74 -5.23
C ILE A 143 13.13 -2.47 -6.52
N LEU A 144 14.08 -1.52 -6.50
CA LEU A 144 14.93 -1.27 -7.67
C LEU A 144 15.84 -2.47 -7.97
N GLU A 145 16.35 -3.14 -6.94
CA GLU A 145 17.06 -4.41 -7.09
C GLU A 145 16.15 -5.50 -7.67
N MET A 146 14.93 -5.65 -7.15
CA MET A 146 13.94 -6.62 -7.63
C MET A 146 13.46 -6.34 -9.07
N GLY A 147 13.37 -5.08 -9.47
CA GLY A 147 12.99 -4.66 -10.83
C GLY A 147 14.11 -4.86 -11.86
N GLY A 148 15.33 -5.14 -11.41
CA GLY A 148 16.46 -5.41 -12.28
C GLY A 148 16.29 -6.70 -13.09
N PRO A 149 16.77 -6.75 -14.35
CA PRO A 149 16.64 -7.92 -15.22
C PRO A 149 17.39 -9.17 -14.70
N GLU A 150 18.27 -9.01 -13.72
CA GLU A 150 19.07 -10.09 -13.14
C GLU A 150 18.37 -10.80 -11.97
N TYR A 151 17.45 -10.13 -11.27
CA TYR A 151 16.75 -10.69 -10.11
C TYR A 151 15.87 -11.88 -10.48
N TRP A 152 15.06 -11.72 -11.54
CA TRP A 152 14.14 -12.76 -12.01
C TRP A 152 14.82 -13.85 -12.85
N LYS A 153 16.06 -13.65 -13.30
CA LYS A 153 16.86 -14.68 -13.98
C LYS A 153 17.59 -15.61 -13.01
N SER A 154 17.70 -15.20 -11.74
CA SER A 154 18.47 -15.90 -10.71
C SER A 154 17.58 -16.72 -9.76
N SER A 155 16.26 -16.71 -9.98
CA SER A 155 15.32 -17.58 -9.27
C SER A 155 15.22 -18.91 -10.01
N PRO A 156 15.62 -20.05 -9.42
CA PRO A 156 15.50 -21.38 -10.05
C PRO A 156 14.05 -21.80 -10.28
#